data_AF-A0A7H1B230-F1
#
_entry.id   AF-A0A7H1B230-F1
#
_cell.length_a   1.000
_cell.length_b   1.000
_cell.length_c   1.000
_cell.angle_alpha   90.00
_cell.angle_beta   90.00
_cell.angle_gamma   90.00
#
_symmetry.space_group_name_H-M   'P 1'
#
loop_
_entity.id
_entity.type
_entity.pdbx_description
1 polymer ?
#
loop_
_entity_poly.entity_id
_entity_poly.type
_entity_poly.pdbx_seq_one_letter_code
_entity_poly.pdbx_strand_id
1 'polypeptide(L)'
;MLGGFRATRSDLDVLAVVAGATGQAEQRDLGEELAATAAHCPGTGLELSVVTSATAADLGACPFEVHVRASAEERVVVPGAGHAGDPDLVLHCAVCRDHPYAVCGPPASEVFGPVPAERVVTAMLDELRWGLDQADSTYAVLNACRALRFAEGGGLCSKVGGGRWYLSRHGGHTTVAAALSHQLGCGPRPASADAAVFVESASRLLTPGPPSPTPARRRASGGRECGPRL
;
A
#
# COMPACT_ATOMS: atom_id res chain seq x y z
N MET A 1 10.59 -5.62 -6.74
CA MET A 1 10.87 -4.23 -6.35
C MET A 1 10.19 -3.24 -7.28
N LEU A 2 9.87 -2.04 -6.79
CA LEU A 2 9.25 -0.97 -7.58
C LEU A 2 10.26 0.03 -8.20
N GLY A 3 11.54 -0.09 -7.83
CA GLY A 3 12.63 0.80 -8.26
C GLY A 3 12.67 2.15 -7.51
N GLY A 4 13.75 2.92 -7.72
CA GLY A 4 13.92 4.24 -7.11
C GLY A 4 14.64 4.26 -5.75
N PHE A 5 15.30 3.15 -5.38
CA PHE A 5 16.13 3.07 -4.17
C PHE A 5 17.24 4.12 -4.17
N ARG A 6 17.42 4.80 -3.04
CA ARG A 6 18.52 5.74 -2.81
C ARG A 6 19.06 5.53 -1.39
N ALA A 7 20.29 5.03 -1.28
CA ALA A 7 20.93 4.69 0.00
C ALA A 7 20.80 5.77 1.09
N THR A 8 20.85 7.06 0.71
CA THR A 8 20.77 8.18 1.65
C THR A 8 19.39 8.47 2.23
N ARG A 9 18.32 7.82 1.74
CA ARG A 9 16.92 8.16 2.12
C ARG A 9 15.92 7.02 1.93
N SER A 10 16.39 5.82 1.63
CA SER A 10 15.57 4.63 1.43
C SER A 10 16.03 3.60 2.42
N ASP A 11 15.08 3.09 3.18
CA ASP A 11 15.15 1.83 3.89
C ASP A 11 15.07 0.65 2.91
N LEU A 12 15.26 -0.55 3.46
CA LEU A 12 14.94 -1.80 2.80
C LEU A 12 13.66 -2.38 3.40
N ASP A 13 12.63 -2.52 2.56
CA ASP A 13 11.42 -3.28 2.88
C ASP A 13 11.64 -4.78 2.60
N VAL A 14 11.47 -5.61 3.62
CA VAL A 14 11.62 -7.07 3.54
C VAL A 14 10.38 -7.76 4.08
N LEU A 15 9.83 -8.72 3.31
CA LEU A 15 8.77 -9.59 3.77
C LEU A 15 9.28 -11.02 3.80
N ALA A 16 9.33 -11.61 5.00
CA ALA A 16 9.73 -12.99 5.21
C ALA A 16 8.50 -13.88 5.46
N VAL A 17 8.56 -15.11 4.97
CA VAL A 17 7.47 -16.08 5.11
C VAL A 17 7.97 -17.33 5.83
N VAL A 18 7.32 -17.69 6.93
CA VAL A 18 7.61 -18.88 7.73
C VAL A 18 6.50 -19.93 7.59
N ALA A 19 6.79 -21.19 7.89
CA ALA A 19 5.84 -22.28 7.71
C ALA A 19 4.57 -22.11 8.56
N GLY A 20 4.72 -21.69 9.82
CA GLY A 20 3.61 -21.54 10.76
C GLY A 20 3.92 -20.55 11.87
N ALA A 21 2.92 -20.30 12.70
CA ALA A 21 3.01 -19.35 13.79
C ALA A 21 3.92 -19.84 14.92
N THR A 22 4.53 -18.87 15.61
CA THR A 22 5.48 -19.06 16.72
C THR A 22 4.97 -18.41 18.00
N GLY A 23 5.54 -18.78 19.14
CA GLY A 23 5.17 -18.19 20.44
C GLY A 23 5.64 -16.74 20.57
N GLN A 24 4.97 -15.92 21.41
CA GLN A 24 5.35 -14.51 21.60
C GLN A 24 6.82 -14.30 21.99
N ALA A 25 7.40 -15.20 22.78
CA ALA A 25 8.81 -15.16 23.16
C ALA A 25 9.72 -15.38 21.93
N GLU A 26 9.43 -16.40 21.12
CA GLU A 26 10.18 -16.69 19.89
C GLU A 26 10.06 -15.56 18.87
N GLN A 27 8.86 -14.97 18.72
CA GLN A 27 8.63 -13.82 17.86
C GLN A 27 9.45 -12.60 18.30
N ARG A 28 9.57 -12.36 19.61
CA ARG A 28 10.40 -11.29 20.17
C ARG A 28 11.87 -11.55 19.89
N ASP A 29 12.36 -12.75 20.20
CA ASP A 29 13.78 -13.10 20.02
C ASP A 29 14.17 -12.99 18.53
N LEU A 30 13.33 -13.53 17.64
CA LEU A 30 13.49 -13.38 16.19
C LEU A 30 13.52 -11.90 15.77
N GLY A 31 12.60 -11.09 16.29
CA GLY A 31 12.56 -9.66 16.00
C GLY A 31 13.82 -8.91 16.43
N GLU A 32 14.38 -9.24 17.59
CA GLU A 32 15.62 -8.64 18.08
C GLU A 32 16.84 -9.05 17.26
N GLU A 33 16.90 -10.31 16.82
CA GLU A 33 17.94 -10.79 15.90
C GLU A 33 17.86 -10.07 14.55
N LEU A 34 16.66 -9.96 13.97
CA LEU A 34 16.43 -9.27 12.71
C LEU A 34 16.77 -7.78 12.82
N ALA A 35 16.35 -7.11 13.90
CA ALA A 35 16.67 -5.71 14.15
C ALA A 35 18.18 -5.46 14.24
N ALA A 36 18.95 -6.40 14.80
CA ALA A 36 20.41 -6.29 14.87
C ALA A 36 21.08 -6.28 13.48
N THR A 37 20.44 -6.87 12.46
CA THR A 37 20.97 -6.86 11.08
C THR A 37 20.86 -5.49 10.40
N ALA A 38 20.06 -4.56 10.94
CA ALA A 38 19.88 -3.23 10.36
C ALA A 38 21.20 -2.44 10.26
N ALA A 39 22.17 -2.70 11.13
CA ALA A 39 23.51 -2.11 11.07
C ALA A 39 24.28 -2.42 9.76
N HIS A 40 23.85 -3.46 9.03
CA HIS A 40 24.42 -3.85 7.74
C HIS A 40 23.58 -3.41 6.54
N CYS A 41 22.50 -2.66 6.76
CA CYS A 41 21.63 -2.22 5.67
C CYS A 41 22.34 -1.19 4.78
N PRO A 42 22.28 -1.35 3.44
CA PRO A 42 22.85 -0.39 2.48
C PRO A 42 22.05 0.91 2.35
N GLY A 43 20.96 1.04 3.11
CA GLY A 43 20.02 2.17 3.12
C GLY A 43 19.99 2.87 4.46
N THR A 44 18.89 3.60 4.73
CA THR A 44 18.67 4.29 6.01
C THR A 44 18.21 3.37 7.13
N GLY A 45 17.78 2.15 6.82
CA GLY A 45 17.30 1.19 7.80
C GLY A 45 16.71 -0.06 7.16
N LEU A 46 16.14 -0.89 8.02
CA LEU A 46 15.41 -2.11 7.71
C LEU A 46 13.96 -1.95 8.21
N GLU A 47 13.01 -2.15 7.30
CA GLU A 47 11.62 -2.44 7.64
C GLU A 47 11.33 -3.88 7.24
N LEU A 48 10.97 -4.72 8.20
CA LEU A 48 10.79 -6.15 7.98
C LEU A 48 9.58 -6.69 8.72
N SER A 49 8.69 -7.34 7.98
CA SER A 49 7.61 -8.15 8.56
C SER A 49 7.82 -9.64 8.27
N VAL A 50 7.48 -10.48 9.25
CA VAL A 50 7.43 -11.94 9.10
C VAL A 50 5.98 -12.37 9.15
N VAL A 51 5.53 -13.16 8.17
CA VAL A 51 4.18 -13.71 8.11
C VAL A 51 4.22 -15.22 7.91
N THR A 52 3.12 -15.91 8.22
CA THR A 52 3.02 -17.34 7.92
C THR A 52 2.73 -17.58 6.45
N SER A 53 3.03 -18.79 5.96
CA SER A 53 2.66 -19.25 4.62
C SER A 53 1.15 -19.19 4.39
N ALA A 54 0.35 -19.47 5.42
CA ALA A 54 -1.11 -19.34 5.38
C ALA A 54 -1.52 -17.86 5.18
N THR A 55 -0.91 -16.93 5.90
CA THR A 55 -1.18 -15.49 5.72
C THR A 55 -0.75 -15.00 4.34
N ALA A 56 0.42 -15.43 3.86
CA ALA A 56 0.90 -15.02 2.54
C ALA A 56 -0.05 -15.50 1.43
N ALA A 57 -0.59 -16.71 1.57
CA ALA A 57 -1.55 -17.28 0.63
C ALA A 57 -2.95 -16.63 0.72
N ASP A 58 -3.41 -16.29 1.92
CA ASP A 58 -4.63 -15.52 2.15
C ASP A 58 -4.44 -14.56 3.32
N LEU A 59 -4.42 -13.26 3.00
CA LEU A 59 -4.15 -12.22 3.96
C LEU A 59 -5.16 -12.19 5.11
N GLY A 60 -6.44 -12.53 4.90
CA GLY A 60 -7.46 -12.42 5.94
C GLY A 60 -7.38 -11.08 6.71
N ALA A 61 -7.25 -11.14 8.03
CA ALA A 61 -7.08 -9.98 8.93
C ALA A 61 -5.64 -9.41 9.00
N CYS A 62 -4.74 -9.87 8.13
CA CYS A 62 -3.31 -9.55 8.09
C CYS A 62 -2.51 -9.92 9.36
N PRO A 63 -2.60 -11.16 9.88
CA PRO A 63 -1.77 -11.56 11.02
C PRO A 63 -0.29 -11.64 10.63
N PHE A 64 0.59 -11.23 11.55
CA PHE A 64 2.04 -11.34 11.40
C PHE A 64 2.65 -12.05 12.60
N GLU A 65 3.89 -12.50 12.45
CA GLU A 65 4.69 -13.08 13.52
C GLU A 65 5.51 -12.00 14.22
N VAL A 66 6.20 -11.15 13.45
CA VAL A 66 6.93 -10.01 14.00
C VAL A 66 7.05 -8.91 12.95
N HIS A 67 6.97 -7.66 13.40
CA HIS A 67 7.30 -6.48 12.61
C HIS A 67 8.48 -5.75 13.24
N VAL A 68 9.44 -5.36 12.40
CA VAL A 68 10.68 -4.72 12.79
C VAL A 68 10.84 -3.44 11.98
N ARG A 69 11.08 -2.31 12.66
CA ARG A 69 11.67 -1.11 12.06
C ARG A 69 12.95 -0.79 12.81
N ALA A 70 14.06 -0.77 12.09
CA ALA A 70 15.37 -0.55 12.70
C ALA A 70 16.26 0.31 11.80
N SER A 71 16.84 1.35 12.38
CA SER A 71 17.80 2.26 11.77
C SER A 71 18.92 2.58 12.79
N ALA A 72 19.76 3.57 12.50
CA ALA A 72 20.73 4.06 13.48
C ALA A 72 20.06 4.81 14.65
N GLU A 73 18.88 5.39 14.42
CA GLU A 73 18.15 6.25 15.37
C GLU A 73 16.94 5.56 16.00
N GLU A 74 16.40 4.52 15.37
CA GLU A 74 15.17 3.84 15.79
C GLU A 74 15.38 2.33 15.88
N ARG A 75 14.76 1.70 16.88
CA ARG A 75 14.63 0.25 16.97
C ARG A 75 13.28 -0.10 17.57
N VAL A 76 12.40 -0.63 16.74
CA VAL A 76 11.04 -1.06 17.09
C VAL A 76 10.89 -2.51 16.70
N VAL A 77 10.50 -3.34 17.68
CA VAL A 77 10.20 -4.76 17.50
C VAL A 77 8.81 -5.02 18.08
N VAL A 78 7.89 -5.47 17.22
CA VAL A 78 6.49 -5.74 17.57
C VAL A 78 6.20 -7.21 17.31
N PRO A 79 6.11 -8.06 18.34
CA PRO A 79 5.58 -9.42 18.20
C PRO A 79 4.10 -9.38 17.79
N GLY A 80 3.70 -10.27 16.90
CA GLY A 80 2.32 -10.32 16.40
C GLY A 80 1.35 -11.08 17.30
N ALA A 81 1.84 -11.87 18.27
CA ALA A 81 1.00 -12.55 19.24
C ALA A 81 0.14 -11.56 20.04
N GLY A 82 -1.18 -11.70 19.91
CA GLY A 82 -2.18 -10.83 20.53
C GLY A 82 -2.49 -9.56 19.72
N HIS A 83 -1.86 -9.34 18.57
CA HIS A 83 -2.16 -8.24 17.67
C HIS A 83 -3.40 -8.55 16.82
N ALA A 84 -4.16 -7.51 16.45
CA ALA A 84 -5.32 -7.63 15.58
C ALA A 84 -4.96 -7.82 14.09
N GLY A 85 -3.67 -7.90 13.76
CA GLY A 85 -3.12 -7.83 12.40
C GLY A 85 -2.68 -6.43 11.98
N ASP A 86 -1.93 -6.36 10.87
CA ASP A 86 -1.32 -5.14 10.33
C ASP A 86 -1.83 -4.86 8.90
N PRO A 87 -2.67 -3.83 8.69
CA PRO A 87 -3.19 -3.48 7.37
C PRO A 87 -2.11 -3.18 6.32
N ASP A 88 -0.91 -2.75 6.70
CA ASP A 88 0.17 -2.39 5.76
C ASP A 88 0.64 -3.61 4.96
N LEU A 89 0.46 -4.82 5.53
CA LEU A 89 0.73 -6.09 4.83
C LEU A 89 -0.06 -6.26 3.54
N VAL A 90 -1.19 -5.57 3.37
CA VAL A 90 -1.94 -5.58 2.10
C VAL A 90 -1.07 -5.04 0.97
N LEU A 91 -0.42 -3.89 1.18
CA LEU A 91 0.46 -3.29 0.18
C LEU A 91 1.76 -4.09 0.03
N HIS A 92 2.34 -4.58 1.13
CA HIS A 92 3.57 -5.38 1.08
C HIS A 92 3.38 -6.69 0.29
N CYS A 93 2.31 -7.44 0.56
CA CYS A 93 2.02 -8.67 -0.17
C CYS A 93 1.67 -8.40 -1.64
N ALA A 94 0.92 -7.34 -1.93
CA ALA A 94 0.60 -6.97 -3.31
C ALA A 94 1.87 -6.60 -4.10
N VAL A 95 2.80 -5.84 -3.51
CA VAL A 95 4.11 -5.55 -4.12
C VAL A 95 4.94 -6.82 -4.31
N CYS A 96 5.01 -7.69 -3.30
CA CYS A 96 5.78 -8.94 -3.38
C CYS A 96 5.26 -9.85 -4.49
N ARG A 97 3.94 -9.89 -4.70
CA ARG A 97 3.31 -10.67 -5.77
C ARG A 97 3.54 -10.08 -7.16
N ASP A 98 3.26 -8.79 -7.33
CA ASP A 98 3.23 -8.15 -8.66
C ASP A 98 4.61 -7.69 -9.14
N HIS A 99 5.51 -7.43 -8.19
CA HIS A 99 6.86 -6.96 -8.44
C HIS A 99 7.85 -7.75 -7.58
N PRO A 100 8.01 -9.06 -7.79
CA PRO A 100 8.84 -9.88 -6.93
C PRO A 100 10.34 -9.55 -7.07
N TYR A 101 11.06 -9.68 -5.96
CA TYR A 101 12.49 -9.88 -5.95
C TYR A 101 12.78 -10.91 -4.86
N ALA A 102 12.76 -12.19 -5.23
CA ALA A 102 12.99 -13.27 -4.29
C ALA A 102 14.48 -13.33 -3.95
N VAL A 103 14.83 -13.02 -2.70
CA VAL A 103 16.19 -13.18 -2.17
C VAL A 103 16.50 -14.67 -1.98
N CYS A 104 15.53 -15.42 -1.46
CA CYS A 104 15.57 -16.87 -1.30
C CYS A 104 14.15 -17.45 -1.31
N GLY A 105 14.05 -18.77 -1.43
CA GLY A 105 12.77 -19.48 -1.43
C GLY A 105 12.12 -19.60 -2.81
N PRO A 106 10.87 -20.09 -2.85
CA PRO A 106 10.13 -20.32 -4.09
C PRO A 106 9.68 -19.01 -4.77
N PRO A 107 9.24 -19.07 -6.04
CA PRO A 107 8.69 -17.92 -6.74
C PRO A 107 7.53 -17.28 -5.98
N ALA A 108 7.46 -15.94 -5.99
CA ALA A 108 6.42 -15.20 -5.27
C ALA A 108 4.98 -15.59 -5.67
N SER A 109 4.76 -16.02 -6.92
CA SER A 109 3.46 -16.49 -7.39
C SER A 109 2.97 -17.77 -6.71
N GLU A 110 3.88 -18.56 -6.13
CA GLU A 110 3.57 -19.78 -5.36
C GLU A 110 3.36 -19.49 -3.87
N VAL A 111 3.79 -18.32 -3.39
CA VAL A 111 3.77 -17.94 -1.97
C VAL A 111 2.64 -16.97 -1.66
N PHE A 112 2.54 -15.90 -2.43
CA PHE A 112 1.60 -14.82 -2.18
C PHE A 112 0.33 -15.03 -2.98
N GLY A 113 -0.82 -15.08 -2.32
CA GLY A 113 -2.11 -15.13 -2.98
C GLY A 113 -2.50 -13.83 -3.68
N PRO A 114 -3.50 -13.84 -4.58
CA PRO A 114 -4.02 -12.61 -5.17
C PRO A 114 -4.58 -11.68 -4.10
N VAL A 115 -4.22 -10.40 -4.17
CA VAL A 115 -4.76 -9.36 -3.28
C VAL A 115 -5.90 -8.64 -4.01
N PRO A 116 -7.14 -8.62 -3.48
CA PRO A 116 -8.24 -7.90 -4.11
C PRO A 116 -7.92 -6.41 -4.28
N ALA A 117 -8.26 -5.85 -5.44
CA ALA A 117 -7.96 -4.45 -5.76
C ALA A 117 -8.61 -3.48 -4.76
N GLU A 118 -9.79 -3.83 -4.24
CA GLU A 118 -10.51 -3.05 -3.24
C GLU A 118 -9.75 -2.95 -1.92
N ARG A 119 -9.04 -4.03 -1.52
CA ARG A 119 -8.16 -4.00 -0.35
C ARG A 119 -6.97 -3.10 -0.59
N VAL A 120 -6.36 -3.15 -1.78
CA VAL A 120 -5.25 -2.26 -2.15
C VAL A 120 -5.67 -0.80 -2.14
N VAL A 121 -6.83 -0.46 -2.71
CA VAL A 121 -7.40 0.90 -2.67
C VAL A 121 -7.65 1.34 -1.23
N THR A 122 -8.18 0.46 -0.38
CA THR A 122 -8.45 0.77 1.03
C THR A 122 -7.16 1.08 1.78
N ALA A 123 -6.14 0.22 1.63
CA ALA A 123 -4.82 0.44 2.24
C ALA A 123 -4.15 1.73 1.71
N MET A 124 -4.29 2.04 0.41
CA MET A 124 -3.82 3.32 -0.13
C MET A 124 -4.55 4.52 0.47
N LEU A 125 -5.86 4.45 0.67
CA LEU A 125 -6.62 5.52 1.32
C LEU A 125 -6.17 5.75 2.76
N ASP A 126 -5.91 4.68 3.51
CA ASP A 126 -5.38 4.76 4.87
C ASP A 126 -3.97 5.36 4.88
N GLU A 127 -3.12 4.97 3.94
CA GLU A 127 -1.79 5.54 3.72
C GLU A 127 -1.83 7.04 3.38
N LEU A 128 -2.82 7.49 2.59
CA LEU A 128 -3.01 8.92 2.32
C LEU A 128 -3.45 9.71 3.57
N ARG A 129 -4.31 9.12 4.41
CA ARG A 129 -4.73 9.75 5.67
C ARG A 129 -3.55 9.85 6.62
N TRP A 130 -2.83 8.75 6.84
CA TRP A 130 -1.62 8.74 7.67
C TRP A 130 -0.57 9.73 7.16
N GLY A 131 -0.35 9.77 5.84
CA GLY A 131 0.62 10.67 5.23
C GLY A 131 0.30 12.16 5.40
N LEU A 132 -0.98 12.53 5.51
CA LEU A 132 -1.38 13.90 5.83
C LEU A 132 -1.08 14.28 7.28
N ASP A 133 -1.25 13.32 8.19
CA ASP A 133 -1.14 13.56 9.62
C ASP A 133 0.30 13.47 10.13
N GLN A 134 1.09 12.54 9.58
CA GLN A 134 2.36 12.10 10.18
C GLN A 134 3.58 12.28 9.26
N ALA A 135 3.39 12.38 7.94
CA ALA A 135 4.51 12.41 6.98
C ALA A 135 4.82 13.80 6.44
N ASP A 136 5.96 13.91 5.73
CA ASP A 136 6.28 15.16 5.03
C ASP A 136 5.44 15.36 3.75
N SER A 137 5.36 16.61 3.29
CA SER A 137 4.55 16.99 2.13
C SER A 137 4.98 16.33 0.81
N THR A 138 6.25 15.91 0.67
CA THR A 138 6.69 15.16 -0.50
C THR A 138 6.18 13.73 -0.47
N TYR A 139 6.26 13.08 0.69
CA TYR A 139 5.75 11.74 0.91
C TYR A 139 4.26 11.66 0.58
N ALA A 140 3.46 12.56 1.16
CA ALA A 140 2.01 12.60 0.99
C ALA A 140 1.63 12.78 -0.49
N VAL A 141 2.22 13.76 -1.19
CA VAL A 141 1.93 14.04 -2.60
C VAL A 141 2.29 12.87 -3.51
N LEU A 142 3.45 12.24 -3.30
CA LEU A 142 3.88 11.14 -4.17
C LEU A 142 3.11 9.85 -3.91
N ASN A 143 2.68 9.60 -2.67
CA ASN A 143 1.75 8.50 -2.38
C ASN A 143 0.36 8.75 -2.99
N ALA A 144 -0.14 9.99 -2.98
CA ALA A 144 -1.38 10.32 -3.70
C ALA A 144 -1.25 10.07 -5.21
N CYS A 145 -0.10 10.38 -5.81
CA CYS A 145 0.15 10.05 -7.23
C CYS A 145 0.16 8.53 -7.50
N ARG A 146 0.73 7.72 -6.59
CA ARG A 146 0.71 6.26 -6.68
C ARG A 146 -0.72 5.73 -6.61
N ALA A 147 -1.51 6.26 -5.67
CA ALA A 147 -2.89 5.88 -5.43
C ALA A 147 -3.79 6.20 -6.64
N LEU A 148 -3.67 7.40 -7.21
CA LEU A 148 -4.37 7.79 -8.42
C LEU A 148 -4.02 6.90 -9.62
N ARG A 149 -2.74 6.57 -9.80
CA ARG A 149 -2.32 5.66 -10.87
C ARG A 149 -2.99 4.30 -10.73
N PHE A 150 -3.03 3.76 -9.51
CA PHE A 150 -3.63 2.46 -9.25
C PHE A 150 -5.13 2.49 -9.56
N ALA A 151 -5.84 3.54 -9.11
CA ALA A 151 -7.27 3.71 -9.33
C ALA A 151 -7.65 3.80 -10.82
N GLU A 152 -6.79 4.34 -11.68
CA GLU A 152 -7.01 4.38 -13.14
C GLU A 152 -6.70 3.05 -13.87
N GLY A 153 -6.60 1.94 -13.14
CA GLY A 153 -6.28 0.62 -13.70
C GLY A 153 -4.78 0.43 -13.98
N GLY A 154 -3.93 1.31 -13.44
CA GLY A 154 -2.50 1.09 -13.39
C GLY A 154 -2.12 0.08 -12.30
N GLY A 155 -0.94 -0.53 -12.42
CA GLY A 155 -0.39 -1.37 -11.34
C GLY A 155 0.16 -0.56 -10.16
N LEU A 156 0.81 -1.25 -9.23
CA LEU A 156 1.64 -0.60 -8.21
C LEU A 156 2.85 0.07 -8.87
N CYS A 157 3.39 1.10 -8.22
CA CYS A 157 4.58 1.82 -8.70
C CYS A 157 5.34 2.48 -7.56
N SER A 158 6.59 2.88 -7.85
CA SER A 158 7.40 3.70 -6.94
C SER A 158 6.87 5.14 -6.84
N LYS A 159 7.28 5.86 -5.78
CA LYS A 159 6.98 7.29 -5.58
C LYS A 159 7.36 8.14 -6.81
N VAL A 160 8.56 7.90 -7.37
CA VAL A 160 9.03 8.56 -8.59
C VAL A 160 8.18 8.17 -9.81
N GLY A 161 7.84 6.89 -9.94
CA GLY A 161 6.98 6.40 -11.03
C GLY A 161 5.59 7.04 -11.00
N GLY A 162 4.96 7.11 -9.82
CA GLY A 162 3.66 7.75 -9.63
C GLY A 162 3.69 9.23 -9.98
N GLY A 163 4.67 9.99 -9.46
CA GLY A 163 4.82 11.41 -9.77
C GLY A 163 5.03 11.69 -11.26
N ARG A 164 5.87 10.89 -11.94
CA ARG A 164 6.10 11.01 -13.40
C ARG A 164 4.83 10.69 -14.20
N TRP A 165 4.14 9.61 -13.83
CA TRP A 165 2.87 9.24 -14.45
C TRP A 165 1.86 10.39 -14.37
N TYR A 166 1.69 10.97 -13.17
CA TYR A 166 0.75 12.07 -12.97
C TYR A 166 1.11 13.29 -13.85
N LEU A 167 2.37 13.72 -13.84
CA LEU A 167 2.81 14.87 -14.64
C LEU A 167 2.69 14.64 -16.15
N SER A 168 2.89 13.41 -16.63
CA SER A 168 2.71 13.10 -18.06
C SER A 168 1.28 13.27 -18.56
N ARG A 169 0.31 13.20 -17.64
CA ARG A 169 -1.12 13.17 -17.94
C ARG A 169 -1.79 14.52 -17.68
N HIS A 170 -1.35 15.21 -16.64
CA HIS A 170 -1.96 16.46 -16.18
C HIS A 170 -1.15 17.71 -16.52
N GLY A 171 0.15 17.58 -16.82
CA GLY A 171 1.03 18.67 -17.24
C GLY A 171 1.23 19.78 -16.21
N GLY A 172 2.46 20.22 -15.97
CA GLY A 172 2.74 21.48 -15.25
C GLY A 172 2.20 21.62 -13.81
N HIS A 173 1.74 20.54 -13.17
CA HIS A 173 1.21 20.60 -11.81
C HIS A 173 2.34 20.90 -10.81
N THR A 174 2.37 22.13 -10.30
CA THR A 174 3.47 22.68 -9.50
C THR A 174 3.75 21.86 -8.24
N THR A 175 2.72 21.46 -7.49
CA THR A 175 2.87 20.65 -6.26
C THR A 175 3.55 19.31 -6.51
N VAL A 176 3.10 18.57 -7.54
CA VAL A 176 3.66 17.27 -7.91
C VAL A 176 5.07 17.42 -8.50
N ALA A 177 5.30 18.46 -9.30
CA ALA A 177 6.64 18.76 -9.83
C ALA A 177 7.64 19.07 -8.71
N ALA A 178 7.24 19.88 -7.72
CA ALA A 178 8.06 20.18 -6.54
C ALA A 178 8.33 18.92 -5.71
N ALA A 179 7.31 18.11 -5.43
CA ALA A 179 7.48 16.84 -4.71
C ALA A 179 8.44 15.89 -5.44
N LEU A 180 8.29 15.74 -6.76
CA LEU A 180 9.16 14.88 -7.57
C LEU A 180 10.60 15.41 -7.60
N SER A 181 10.79 16.72 -7.76
CA SER A 181 12.10 17.35 -7.70
C SER A 181 12.78 17.09 -6.35
N HIS A 182 12.07 17.35 -5.24
CA HIS A 182 12.60 17.12 -3.89
C HIS A 182 12.90 15.63 -3.65
N GLN A 183 12.06 14.72 -4.15
CA GLN A 183 12.31 13.28 -4.08
C GLN A 183 13.61 12.85 -4.81
N LEU A 184 13.96 13.55 -5.89
CA LEU A 184 15.18 13.32 -6.64
C LEU A 184 16.41 14.02 -6.04
N GLY A 185 16.24 14.78 -4.95
CA GLY A 185 17.29 15.50 -4.25
C GLY A 185 17.46 16.94 -4.72
N CYS A 186 16.46 17.53 -5.37
CA CYS A 186 16.54 18.86 -5.96
C CYS A 186 15.41 19.77 -5.44
N GLY A 187 15.74 20.99 -5.04
CA GLY A 187 14.75 22.00 -4.66
C GLY A 187 14.02 21.70 -3.35
N PRO A 188 13.14 22.62 -2.92
CA PRO A 188 12.41 22.51 -1.67
C PRO A 188 11.24 21.53 -1.76
N ARG A 189 10.74 21.10 -0.60
CA ARG A 189 9.47 20.39 -0.48
C ARG A 189 8.31 21.27 -0.99
N PRO A 190 7.21 20.68 -1.49
CA PRO A 190 6.00 21.44 -1.76
C PRO A 190 5.44 22.04 -0.46
N ALA A 191 4.73 23.17 -0.58
CA ALA A 191 4.04 23.77 0.55
C ALA A 191 3.00 22.78 1.13
N SER A 192 2.96 22.65 2.45
CA SER A 192 2.08 21.67 3.12
C SER A 192 0.60 21.90 2.83
N ALA A 193 0.17 23.15 2.69
CA ALA A 193 -1.22 23.48 2.33
C ALA A 193 -1.60 22.96 0.93
N ASP A 194 -0.74 23.19 -0.06
CA ASP A 194 -0.98 22.71 -1.44
C ASP A 194 -0.91 21.18 -1.53
N ALA A 195 -0.02 20.57 -0.74
CA ALA A 195 0.06 19.12 -0.61
C ALA A 195 -1.23 18.55 0.00
N ALA A 196 -1.76 19.17 1.06
CA ALA A 196 -3.00 18.74 1.69
C ALA A 196 -4.18 18.79 0.71
N VAL A 197 -4.36 19.91 0.01
CA VAL A 197 -5.41 20.08 -1.01
C VAL A 197 -5.31 19.00 -2.09
N PHE A 198 -4.09 18.72 -2.56
CA PHE A 198 -3.85 17.69 -3.57
C PHE A 198 -4.22 16.29 -3.09
N VAL A 199 -3.75 15.90 -1.90
CA VAL A 199 -3.98 14.56 -1.34
C VAL A 199 -5.45 14.35 -1.01
N GLU A 200 -6.13 15.34 -0.43
CA GLU A 200 -7.57 15.26 -0.18
C GLU A 200 -8.38 15.10 -1.48
N SER A 201 -7.96 15.79 -2.55
CA SER A 201 -8.59 15.62 -3.86
C SER A 201 -8.38 14.21 -4.40
N ALA A 202 -7.17 13.65 -4.24
CA ALA A 202 -6.89 12.27 -4.62
C ALA A 202 -7.76 11.28 -3.83
N SER A 203 -7.85 11.43 -2.51
CA SER A 203 -8.69 10.58 -1.64
C SER A 203 -10.17 10.59 -2.06
N ARG A 204 -10.70 11.75 -2.48
CA ARG A 204 -12.07 11.86 -3.01
C ARG A 204 -12.27 11.08 -4.31
N LEU A 205 -11.28 11.04 -5.19
CA LEU A 205 -11.34 10.29 -6.45
C LEU A 205 -11.23 8.77 -6.24
N LEU A 206 -10.54 8.34 -5.18
CA LEU A 206 -10.40 6.92 -4.83
C LEU A 206 -11.61 6.35 -4.09
N THR A 207 -12.39 7.19 -3.41
CA THR A 207 -13.58 6.75 -2.70
C THR A 207 -14.69 6.45 -3.72
N PRO A 208 -15.22 5.22 -3.79
CA PRO A 208 -16.34 4.94 -4.68
C PRO A 208 -17.50 5.89 -4.35
N GLY A 209 -18.04 6.56 -5.37
CA GLY A 209 -19.31 7.28 -5.22
C GLY A 209 -20.43 6.33 -4.78
N PRO A 210 -21.53 6.84 -4.19
CA PRO A 210 -22.67 5.99 -3.87
C PRO A 210 -23.11 5.22 -5.13
N PRO A 211 -23.52 3.95 -5.01
CA PRO A 211 -24.01 3.20 -6.16
C PRO A 211 -25.12 4.01 -6.83
N SER A 212 -25.01 4.18 -8.15
CA SER A 212 -26.06 4.85 -8.92
C SER A 212 -27.39 4.11 -8.67
N PRO A 213 -28.50 4.82 -8.39
CA PRO A 213 -29.78 4.16 -8.15
C PRO A 213 -30.14 3.31 -9.36
N THR A 214 -30.29 2.00 -9.14
CA THR A 214 -30.73 1.06 -10.16
C THR A 214 -32.04 1.58 -10.75
N PRO A 215 -32.16 1.77 -12.08
CA PRO A 215 -33.39 2.26 -12.67
C PRO A 215 -34.52 1.27 -12.33
N ALA A 216 -35.53 1.76 -11.62
CA ALA A 216 -36.70 0.98 -11.24
C ALA A 216 -37.29 0.35 -12.51
N ARG A 217 -37.35 -0.99 -12.55
CA ARG A 217 -38.05 -1.71 -13.61
C ARG A 217 -39.49 -1.18 -13.66
N ARG A 218 -39.84 -0.47 -14.73
CA ARG A 218 -41.23 -0.15 -15.07
C ARG A 218 -41.99 -1.48 -15.09
N ARG A 219 -42.94 -1.65 -14.16
CA ARG A 219 -43.94 -2.72 -14.25
C ARG A 219 -44.69 -2.51 -15.56
N ALA A 220 -44.55 -3.45 -16.48
CA ALA A 220 -45.37 -3.51 -17.67
C ALA A 220 -46.82 -3.80 -17.23
N SER A 221 -47.70 -2.81 -17.38
CA SER A 221 -49.14 -2.99 -17.30
C SER A 221 -49.62 -3.60 -18.63
N GLY A 222 -49.66 -4.92 -18.71
CA GLY A 222 -50.44 -5.69 -19.68
C GLY A 222 -51.27 -6.70 -18.88
N GLY A 223 -52.49 -7.04 -19.23
CA GLY A 223 -53.37 -6.72 -20.34
C GLY A 223 -54.71 -7.38 -20.02
N ARG A 224 -55.80 -6.82 -20.55
CA ARG A 224 -57.18 -7.29 -20.34
C ARG A 224 -57.36 -8.71 -20.89
N GLU A 225 -57.90 -9.62 -20.09
CA GLU A 225 -58.49 -10.87 -20.58
C GLU A 225 -59.97 -10.63 -20.89
N CYS A 226 -60.33 -10.77 -22.17
CA CYS A 226 -61.71 -10.98 -22.61
C CYS A 226 -62.04 -12.47 -22.45
N GLY A 227 -62.96 -12.80 -21.53
CA GLY A 227 -63.55 -14.13 -21.44
C GLY A 227 -64.60 -14.38 -22.54
N PRO A 228 -64.85 -15.63 -22.95
CA PRO A 228 -65.82 -15.95 -23.99
C PRO A 228 -67.25 -15.98 -23.44
N ARG A 229 -68.20 -15.68 -24.32
CA ARG A 229 -69.65 -15.72 -24.08
C ARG A 229 -70.13 -17.17 -23.97
N LEU A 230 -70.92 -17.44 -22.94
CA LEU A 230 -72.08 -18.33 -22.95
C LEU A 230 -73.21 -17.63 -22.20
#